data_AF-A0A956EXT9-F1
#
_entry.id   AF-A0A956EXT9-F1
#
_cell.length_a   1.000
_cell.length_b   1.000
_cell.length_c   1.000
_cell.angle_alpha   90.00
_cell.angle_beta   90.00
_cell.angle_gamma   90.00
#
_symmetry.space_group_name_H-M   'P 1'
#
loop_
_entity.id
_entity.type
_entity.pdbx_description
1 polymer ?
#
loop_
_entity_poly.entity_id
_entity_poly.type
_entity_poly.pdbx_seq_one_letter_code
_entity_poly.pdbx_strand_id
1 'polypeptide(L)'
;ILRAFASQLGHPSLGALDRPFVHYVANQPGQARHHFYGLREAVPTLLGVALYDRLDIPLQEGDPSLTQRMWKQREIENYLCQRETLLAWAQAQGDAQAGELFASTWADAMVAAIEEVSAALSTLGKPDPWSADVKASDDFLQPLFQKFYDKLGLPNVMRKTDYHTLAPYVAAKAIDPEVNDVLDEIERVSRRDKQ
;
A
#
# COMPACT_ATOMS: atom_id res chain seq x y z
N ILE A 1 3.15 -5.14 1.02
CA ILE A 1 1.77 -4.72 1.38
C ILE A 1 0.75 -5.79 1.03
N LEU A 2 0.56 -6.15 -0.25
CA LEU A 2 -0.42 -7.19 -0.66
C LEU A 2 -0.36 -8.50 0.13
N ARG A 3 0.84 -9.04 0.39
CA ARG A 3 1.03 -10.23 1.22
C ARG A 3 0.48 -10.07 2.65
N ALA A 4 0.69 -8.90 3.26
CA ALA A 4 0.20 -8.62 4.61
C ALA A 4 -1.34 -8.53 4.62
N PHE A 5 -1.93 -7.85 3.64
CA PHE A 5 -3.39 -7.83 3.49
C PHE A 5 -3.98 -9.22 3.21
N ALA A 6 -3.36 -10.01 2.33
CA ALA A 6 -3.78 -11.38 2.09
C ALA A 6 -3.73 -12.23 3.37
N SER A 7 -2.67 -12.09 4.17
CA SER A 7 -2.57 -12.76 5.47
C SER A 7 -3.67 -12.32 6.44
N GLN A 8 -3.95 -11.02 6.51
CA GLN A 8 -4.93 -10.45 7.43
C GLN A 8 -6.37 -10.81 7.07
N LEU A 9 -6.64 -10.99 5.77
CA LEU A 9 -7.91 -11.45 5.24
C LEU A 9 -8.05 -12.98 5.24
N GLY A 10 -6.99 -13.74 5.54
CA GLY A 10 -6.98 -15.20 5.34
C GLY A 10 -7.17 -15.59 3.87
N HIS A 11 -6.72 -14.75 2.94
CA HIS A 11 -7.01 -14.85 1.52
C HIS A 11 -6.17 -15.95 0.83
N PRO A 12 -6.74 -16.77 -0.07
CA PRO A 12 -6.02 -17.88 -0.73
C PRO A 12 -4.84 -17.43 -1.58
N SER A 13 -4.87 -16.21 -2.14
CA SER A 13 -3.76 -15.61 -2.89
C SER A 13 -2.45 -15.51 -2.10
N LEU A 14 -2.48 -15.68 -0.77
CA LEU A 14 -1.28 -15.74 0.06
C LEU A 14 -0.27 -16.77 -0.47
N GLY A 15 -0.74 -17.92 -0.97
CA GLY A 15 0.14 -18.94 -1.55
C GLY A 15 0.84 -18.46 -2.83
N ALA A 16 0.18 -17.66 -3.65
CA ALA A 16 0.78 -17.05 -4.84
C ALA A 16 1.75 -15.91 -4.48
N LEU A 17 1.47 -15.21 -3.37
CA LEU A 17 2.24 -14.05 -2.89
C LEU A 17 3.40 -14.40 -1.95
N ASP A 18 3.59 -15.67 -1.59
CA ASP A 18 4.69 -16.10 -0.71
C ASP A 18 6.05 -15.95 -1.39
N ARG A 19 6.17 -16.47 -2.62
CA ARG A 19 7.40 -16.39 -3.45
C ARG A 19 7.07 -16.04 -4.91
N PRO A 20 6.48 -14.86 -5.16
CA PRO A 20 6.10 -14.46 -6.51
C PRO A 20 7.34 -14.13 -7.35
N PHE A 21 7.32 -14.47 -8.63
CA PHE A 21 8.25 -13.92 -9.60
C PHE A 21 7.83 -12.48 -9.92
N VAL A 22 8.45 -11.50 -9.25
CA VAL A 22 8.09 -10.08 -9.37
C VAL A 22 9.16 -9.33 -10.13
N HIS A 23 8.73 -8.55 -11.11
CA HIS A 23 9.56 -7.57 -11.81
C HIS A 23 8.95 -6.18 -11.66
N TYR A 24 9.71 -5.24 -11.09
CA TYR A 24 9.23 -3.88 -10.88
C TYR A 24 9.37 -3.03 -12.14
N VAL A 25 8.24 -2.58 -12.67
CA VAL A 25 8.13 -1.82 -13.93
C VAL A 25 7.71 -0.36 -13.70
N ALA A 26 7.71 0.08 -12.44
CA ALA A 26 7.11 1.34 -12.02
C ALA A 26 5.67 1.49 -12.57
N ASN A 27 5.28 2.71 -12.91
CA ASN A 27 3.97 3.05 -13.46
C ASN A 27 3.99 3.08 -15.01
N GLN A 28 4.69 2.12 -15.63
CA GLN A 28 4.87 2.04 -17.08
C GLN A 28 4.30 0.74 -17.68
N PRO A 29 3.03 0.75 -18.14
CA PRO A 29 2.40 -0.43 -18.74
C PRO A 29 3.15 -1.01 -19.95
N GLY A 30 3.85 -0.15 -20.71
CA GLY A 30 4.68 -0.58 -21.84
C GLY A 30 5.83 -1.49 -21.41
N GLN A 31 6.47 -1.19 -20.28
CA GLN A 31 7.57 -2.01 -19.74
C GLN A 31 7.07 -3.35 -19.23
N ALA A 32 5.90 -3.37 -18.58
CA ALA A 32 5.24 -4.62 -18.16
C ALA A 32 5.02 -5.55 -19.35
N ARG A 33 4.45 -5.03 -20.44
CA ARG A 33 4.25 -5.80 -21.68
C ARG A 33 5.57 -6.27 -22.27
N HIS A 34 6.54 -5.38 -22.42
CA HIS A 34 7.84 -5.73 -22.98
C HIS A 34 8.51 -6.88 -22.22
N HIS A 35 8.56 -6.78 -20.89
CA HIS A 35 9.13 -7.83 -20.05
C HIS A 35 8.34 -9.14 -20.14
N PHE A 36 7.02 -9.08 -20.03
CA PHE A 36 6.14 -10.25 -20.07
C PHE A 36 6.25 -11.00 -21.39
N TYR A 37 6.15 -10.31 -22.53
CA TYR A 37 6.25 -10.96 -23.84
C TYR A 37 7.65 -11.54 -24.09
N GLY A 38 8.70 -10.89 -23.59
CA GLY A 38 10.05 -11.45 -23.64
C GLY A 38 10.16 -12.80 -22.91
N LEU A 39 9.46 -12.97 -21.77
CA LEU A 39 9.41 -14.25 -21.06
C LEU A 39 8.51 -15.27 -21.75
N ARG A 40 7.42 -14.84 -22.38
CA ARG A 40 6.50 -15.74 -23.10
C ARG A 40 7.14 -16.44 -24.30
N GLU A 41 8.14 -15.83 -24.93
CA GLU A 41 8.93 -16.51 -25.97
C GLU A 41 9.58 -17.81 -25.45
N ALA A 42 10.00 -17.83 -24.17
CA ALA A 42 10.58 -19.00 -23.52
C ALA A 42 9.52 -19.88 -22.83
N VAL A 43 8.44 -19.28 -22.32
CA VAL A 43 7.36 -19.96 -21.61
C VAL A 43 6.00 -19.55 -22.20
N PRO A 44 5.53 -20.18 -23.29
CA PRO A 44 4.34 -19.73 -24.02
C PRO A 44 3.04 -19.72 -23.21
N THR A 45 2.96 -20.56 -22.18
CA THR A 45 1.82 -20.71 -21.26
C THR A 45 1.84 -19.73 -20.10
N LEU A 46 2.90 -18.92 -19.96
CA LEU A 46 3.06 -17.98 -18.85
C LEU A 46 1.87 -17.02 -18.78
N LEU A 47 1.26 -16.97 -17.59
CA LEU A 47 0.27 -15.95 -17.24
C LEU A 47 0.89 -14.90 -16.32
N GLY A 48 0.39 -13.67 -16.38
CA GLY A 48 0.92 -12.55 -15.62
C GLY A 48 -0.17 -11.63 -15.09
N VAL A 49 0.12 -10.99 -13.96
CA VAL A 49 -0.63 -9.85 -13.44
C VAL A 49 0.32 -8.66 -13.35
N ALA A 50 -0.08 -7.54 -13.94
CA ALA A 50 0.61 -6.27 -13.76
C ALA A 50 -0.31 -5.29 -13.03
N LEU A 51 0.20 -4.69 -11.96
CA LEU A 51 -0.54 -3.80 -11.08
C LEU A 51 0.21 -2.46 -10.97
N TYR A 52 -0.50 -1.37 -11.17
CA TYR A 52 0.05 -0.02 -11.17
C TYR A 52 -0.64 0.88 -10.15
N ASP A 53 0.03 1.96 -9.77
CA ASP A 53 -0.66 3.12 -9.19
C ASP A 53 -1.67 3.69 -10.18
N ARG A 54 -2.58 4.55 -9.71
CA ARG A 54 -3.58 5.13 -10.59
C ARG A 54 -2.93 6.02 -11.65
N LEU A 55 -3.09 5.61 -12.90
CA LEU A 55 -2.62 6.31 -14.08
C LEU A 55 -3.69 7.24 -14.64
N ASP A 56 -3.25 8.33 -15.27
CA ASP A 56 -4.12 9.24 -16.02
C ASP A 56 -4.33 8.80 -17.49
N ILE A 57 -3.95 7.56 -17.80
CA ILE A 57 -4.11 6.92 -19.11
C ILE A 57 -4.91 5.63 -18.97
N PRO A 58 -5.75 5.28 -19.95
CA PRO A 58 -6.42 3.99 -19.96
C PRO A 58 -5.40 2.86 -20.12
N LEU A 59 -5.63 1.74 -19.43
CA LEU A 59 -4.88 0.52 -19.68
C LEU A 59 -5.33 -0.08 -21.01
N GLN A 60 -4.38 -0.55 -21.80
CA GLN A 60 -4.67 -1.25 -23.04
C GLN A 60 -5.25 -2.63 -22.74
N GLU A 61 -6.46 -2.87 -23.21
CA GLU A 61 -7.09 -4.20 -23.24
C GLU A 61 -6.59 -4.96 -24.48
N GLY A 62 -6.36 -6.27 -24.37
CA GLY A 62 -6.09 -7.07 -25.57
C GLY A 62 -5.53 -8.48 -25.36
N ASP A 63 -4.70 -8.70 -24.34
CA ASP A 63 -4.13 -10.03 -24.10
C ASP A 63 -4.66 -10.64 -22.79
N PRO A 64 -5.44 -11.74 -22.86
CA PRO A 64 -5.96 -12.43 -21.66
C PRO A 64 -4.89 -13.16 -20.84
N SER A 65 -3.65 -13.25 -21.32
CA SER A 65 -2.52 -13.83 -20.60
C SER A 65 -1.80 -12.83 -19.69
N LEU A 66 -1.90 -11.53 -19.96
CA LEU A 66 -1.41 -10.46 -19.08
C LEU A 66 -2.57 -9.63 -18.56
N THR A 67 -3.05 -9.98 -17.36
CA THR A 67 -4.05 -9.17 -16.69
C THR A 67 -3.42 -7.88 -16.17
N GLN A 68 -3.87 -6.74 -16.66
CA GLN A 68 -3.39 -5.42 -16.22
C GLN A 68 -4.45 -4.75 -15.34
N ARG A 69 -4.02 -4.19 -14.20
CA ARG A 69 -4.86 -3.49 -13.23
C ARG A 69 -4.16 -2.21 -12.77
N MET A 70 -4.94 -1.21 -12.38
CA MET A 70 -4.44 -0.05 -11.65
C MET A 70 -5.35 0.21 -10.47
N TRP A 71 -4.81 0.75 -9.39
CA TRP A 71 -5.58 1.17 -8.22
C TRP A 71 -6.56 2.31 -8.56
N LYS A 72 -7.72 2.34 -7.92
CA LYS A 72 -8.65 3.49 -7.94
C LYS A 72 -8.18 4.60 -7.01
N GLN A 73 -7.51 4.24 -5.92
CA GLN A 73 -6.79 5.21 -5.09
C GLN A 73 -5.42 5.52 -5.71
N ARG A 74 -4.84 6.67 -5.37
CA ARG A 74 -3.68 7.21 -6.07
C ARG A 74 -2.49 6.25 -6.08
N GLU A 75 -2.21 5.59 -4.97
CA GLU A 75 -1.14 4.60 -4.80
C GLU A 75 -1.51 3.58 -3.71
N ILE A 76 -0.76 2.48 -3.61
CA ILE A 76 -1.06 1.40 -2.66
C ILE A 76 -1.00 1.87 -1.19
N GLU A 77 -0.20 2.90 -0.90
CA GLU A 77 -0.09 3.51 0.42
C GLU A 77 -1.40 4.15 0.90
N ASN A 78 -2.28 4.59 -0.01
CA ASN A 78 -3.58 5.14 0.40
C ASN A 78 -4.43 4.11 1.17
N TYR A 79 -4.31 2.82 0.86
CA TYR A 79 -5.01 1.74 1.59
C TYR A 79 -4.44 1.47 2.99
N LEU A 80 -3.23 1.97 3.28
CA LEU A 80 -2.63 1.98 4.62
C LEU A 80 -2.93 3.27 5.38
N CYS A 81 -3.18 4.35 4.64
CA CYS A 81 -3.35 5.70 5.13
C CYS A 81 -4.75 5.90 5.74
N GLN A 82 -4.98 5.24 6.87
CA GLN A 82 -6.20 5.36 7.66
C GLN A 82 -5.85 5.90 9.04
N ARG A 83 -6.67 6.82 9.57
CA ARG A 83 -6.46 7.42 10.88
C ARG A 83 -6.30 6.35 11.97
N GLU A 84 -7.18 5.35 11.96
CA GLU A 84 -7.20 4.27 12.94
C GLU A 84 -5.94 3.40 12.85
N THR A 85 -5.44 3.15 11.65
CA THR A 85 -4.20 2.39 11.39
C THR A 85 -3.00 3.13 11.97
N LEU A 86 -2.90 4.44 11.73
CA LEU A 86 -1.80 5.28 12.21
C LEU A 86 -1.78 5.38 13.74
N LEU A 87 -2.96 5.48 14.36
CA LEU A 87 -3.08 5.50 15.82
C LEU A 87 -2.76 4.14 16.44
N ALA A 88 -3.26 3.05 15.86
CA ALA A 88 -2.95 1.70 16.32
C ALA A 88 -1.44 1.39 16.22
N TRP A 89 -0.80 1.83 15.13
CA TRP A 89 0.64 1.74 14.98
C TRP A 89 1.37 2.56 16.04
N ALA A 90 1.00 3.83 16.26
CA ALA A 90 1.66 4.70 17.22
C ALA A 90 1.56 4.16 18.65
N GLN A 91 0.38 3.69 19.05
CA GLN A 91 0.15 3.02 20.32
C GLN A 91 1.09 1.82 20.50
N ALA A 92 1.13 0.91 19.52
CA ALA A 92 1.97 -0.28 19.60
C ALA A 92 3.47 0.04 19.63
N GLN A 93 3.92 1.09 18.94
CA GLN A 93 5.30 1.54 19.03
C GLN A 93 5.63 2.11 20.42
N GLY A 94 4.72 2.89 21.00
CA GLY A 94 4.87 3.41 22.36
C GLY A 94 4.93 2.30 23.40
N ASP A 95 4.06 1.30 23.28
CA ASP A 95 4.05 0.11 24.14
C ASP A 95 5.39 -0.64 24.06
N ALA A 96 5.93 -0.83 22.85
CA ALA A 96 7.17 -1.57 22.64
C ALA A 96 8.43 -0.81 23.13
N GLN A 97 8.48 0.51 23.01
CA GLN A 97 9.67 1.29 23.37
C GLN A 97 9.74 1.67 24.84
N ALA A 98 8.59 1.95 25.47
CA ALA A 98 8.58 2.60 26.78
C ALA A 98 7.54 2.01 27.76
N GLY A 99 6.72 1.03 27.33
CA GLY A 99 5.67 0.40 28.13
C GLY A 99 4.35 1.18 28.15
N GLU A 100 3.32 0.59 28.76
CA GLU A 100 1.91 1.07 28.71
C GLU A 100 1.74 2.55 29.09
N LEU A 101 2.58 3.08 29.99
CA LEU A 101 2.48 4.46 30.47
C LEU A 101 2.77 5.52 29.38
N PHE A 102 3.54 5.16 28.35
CA PHE A 102 3.96 6.09 27.30
C PHE A 102 3.20 5.90 25.99
N ALA A 103 2.42 4.83 25.86
CA ALA A 103 1.72 4.54 24.63
C ALA A 103 0.59 5.54 24.34
N SER A 104 -0.06 6.09 25.38
CA SER A 104 -0.96 7.24 25.27
C SER A 104 -0.25 8.49 24.74
N THR A 105 0.99 8.75 25.18
CA THR A 105 1.78 9.89 24.71
C THR A 105 2.10 9.77 23.21
N TRP A 106 2.37 8.56 22.73
CA TRP A 106 2.59 8.30 21.31
C TRP A 106 1.30 8.45 20.50
N ALA A 107 0.17 7.94 20.99
CA ALA A 107 -1.11 8.15 20.33
C ALA A 107 -1.47 9.65 20.24
N ASP A 108 -1.30 10.41 21.31
CA ASP A 108 -1.56 11.86 21.34
C ASP A 108 -0.63 12.63 20.39
N ALA A 109 0.65 12.28 20.36
CA ALA A 109 1.60 12.86 19.41
C ALA A 109 1.20 12.58 17.95
N MET A 110 0.69 11.38 17.66
CA MET A 110 0.20 11.02 16.34
C MET A 110 -1.06 11.81 15.97
N VAL A 111 -2.04 11.95 16.89
CA VAL A 111 -3.23 12.80 16.67
C VAL A 111 -2.82 14.22 16.32
N ALA A 112 -1.94 14.83 17.13
CA ALA A 112 -1.48 16.19 16.89
C ALA A 112 -0.73 16.35 15.56
N ALA A 113 0.09 15.35 15.18
CA ALA A 113 0.79 15.37 13.91
C ALA A 113 -0.18 15.26 12.71
N ILE A 114 -1.21 14.41 12.82
CA ILE A 114 -2.26 14.29 11.80
C ILE A 114 -2.98 15.63 11.62
N GLU A 115 -3.38 16.28 12.70
CA GLU A 115 -4.12 17.55 12.65
C GLU A 115 -3.29 18.67 12.00
N GLU A 116 -2.01 18.80 12.37
CA GLU A 116 -1.11 19.81 11.80
C GLU A 116 -0.86 19.60 10.31
N VAL A 117 -0.57 18.35 9.91
CA VAL A 117 -0.30 18.06 8.49
C VAL A 117 -1.58 18.18 7.66
N SER A 118 -2.73 17.75 8.17
CA SER A 118 -4.02 17.94 7.49
C SER A 118 -4.33 19.43 7.27
N ALA A 119 -4.11 20.27 8.28
CA ALA A 119 -4.30 21.72 8.16
C ALA A 119 -3.33 22.35 7.15
N ALA A 120 -2.08 21.90 7.12
CA ALA A 120 -1.09 22.34 6.14
C ALA A 120 -1.48 21.95 4.71
N LEU A 121 -1.97 20.72 4.49
CA LEU A 121 -2.46 20.27 3.19
C LEU A 121 -3.63 21.12 2.70
N SER A 122 -4.59 21.40 3.57
CA SER A 122 -5.71 22.30 3.25
C SER A 122 -5.22 23.70 2.87
N THR A 123 -4.27 24.26 3.62
CA THR A 123 -3.69 25.59 3.35
C THR A 123 -2.99 25.64 2.00
N LEU A 124 -2.32 24.55 1.60
CA LEU A 124 -1.62 24.42 0.33
C LEU A 124 -2.53 24.01 -0.84
N GLY A 125 -3.84 23.85 -0.61
CA GLY A 125 -4.79 23.41 -1.63
C GLY A 125 -4.56 21.98 -2.12
N LYS A 126 -3.87 21.15 -1.32
CA LYS A 126 -3.67 19.73 -1.61
C LYS A 126 -4.89 18.90 -1.17
N PRO A 127 -5.10 17.71 -1.76
CA PRO A 127 -6.16 16.80 -1.33
C PRO A 127 -6.07 16.45 0.17
N ASP A 128 -7.23 16.17 0.75
CA ASP A 128 -7.34 15.65 2.12
C ASP A 128 -6.56 14.33 2.29
N PRO A 129 -5.92 14.07 3.45
CA PRO A 129 -5.15 12.84 3.70
C PRO A 129 -5.88 11.52 3.44
N TRP A 130 -7.20 11.53 3.54
CA TRP A 130 -8.05 10.35 3.39
C TRP A 130 -8.69 10.29 2.00
N SER A 131 -8.39 11.26 1.13
CA SER A 131 -8.85 11.28 -0.24
C SER A 131 -8.21 10.16 -1.06
N ALA A 132 -8.96 9.60 -2.00
CA ALA A 132 -8.42 8.69 -3.01
C ALA A 132 -7.39 9.37 -3.94
N ASP A 133 -7.34 10.71 -3.96
CA ASP A 133 -6.50 11.49 -4.87
C ASP A 133 -5.17 11.95 -4.27
N VAL A 134 -5.02 11.88 -2.93
CA VAL A 134 -3.79 12.32 -2.28
C VAL A 134 -2.64 11.39 -2.64
N LYS A 135 -1.45 11.94 -2.89
CA LYS A 135 -0.24 11.12 -2.97
C LYS A 135 0.21 10.77 -1.55
N ALA A 136 -0.41 9.76 -0.97
CA ALA A 136 -0.32 9.44 0.46
C ALA A 136 1.13 9.37 0.98
N SER A 137 2.03 8.75 0.24
CA SER A 137 3.43 8.57 0.62
C SER A 137 4.20 9.88 0.76
N ASP A 138 4.07 10.80 -0.21
CA ASP A 138 4.87 12.03 -0.31
C ASP A 138 4.16 13.23 0.31
N ASP A 139 2.86 13.37 0.05
CA ASP A 139 2.09 14.53 0.49
C ASP A 139 1.70 14.43 1.97
N PHE A 140 1.47 13.21 2.49
CA PHE A 140 0.94 13.04 3.84
C PHE A 140 1.84 12.22 4.78
N LEU A 141 2.12 10.95 4.50
CA LEU A 141 2.85 10.06 5.41
C LEU A 141 4.27 10.57 5.70
N GLN A 142 4.98 11.09 4.70
CA GLN A 142 6.32 11.63 4.89
C GLN A 142 6.35 12.83 5.87
N PRO A 143 5.58 13.91 5.65
CA PRO A 143 5.52 15.00 6.62
C PRO A 143 4.89 14.58 7.96
N LEU A 144 3.93 13.65 7.95
CA LEU A 144 3.32 13.11 9.17
C LEU A 144 4.35 12.47 10.08
N PHE A 145 5.11 11.49 9.60
CA PHE A 145 6.08 10.80 10.44
C PHE A 145 7.22 11.72 10.88
N GLN A 146 7.62 12.67 10.03
CA GLN A 146 8.57 13.69 10.46
C GLN A 146 8.03 14.49 11.65
N LYS A 147 6.81 15.03 11.55
CA LYS A 147 6.17 15.81 12.64
C LYS A 147 5.93 14.97 13.88
N PHE A 148 5.52 13.72 13.70
CA PHE A 148 5.30 12.78 14.78
C PHE A 148 6.57 12.56 15.61
N TYR A 149 7.70 12.24 14.96
CA TYR A 149 8.96 12.02 15.66
C TYR A 149 9.57 13.31 16.23
N ASP A 150 9.40 14.45 15.55
CA ASP A 150 9.77 15.76 16.08
C ASP A 150 9.04 16.05 17.41
N LYS A 151 7.74 15.74 17.49
CA LYS A 151 6.93 15.91 18.72
C LYS A 151 7.40 15.00 19.86
N LEU A 152 7.87 13.80 19.53
CA LEU A 152 8.44 12.87 20.51
C LEU A 152 9.88 13.23 20.91
N GLY A 153 10.53 14.16 20.19
CA GLY A 153 11.95 14.48 20.38
C GLY A 153 12.88 13.32 19.99
N LEU A 154 12.43 12.45 19.09
CA LEU A 154 13.13 11.24 18.67
C LEU A 154 13.57 11.32 17.20
N PRO A 155 14.62 10.60 16.79
CA PRO A 155 14.97 10.48 15.37
C PRO A 155 13.86 9.79 14.58
N ASN A 156 13.52 10.32 13.41
CA ASN A 156 12.57 9.67 12.51
C ASN A 156 13.15 8.38 11.92
N VAL A 157 12.61 7.25 12.35
CA VAL A 157 12.98 5.91 11.86
C VAL A 157 12.04 5.39 10.77
N MET A 158 10.94 6.09 10.50
CA MET A 158 9.95 5.69 9.50
C MET A 158 10.29 6.29 8.14
N ARG A 159 10.92 5.50 7.27
CA ARG A 159 11.22 5.92 5.89
C ARG A 159 10.09 5.47 4.96
N LYS A 160 10.06 6.04 3.75
CA LYS A 160 9.10 5.66 2.70
C LYS A 160 9.12 4.16 2.39
N THR A 161 10.28 3.52 2.46
CA THR A 161 10.43 2.06 2.27
C THR A 161 9.71 1.24 3.36
N ASP A 162 9.42 1.84 4.51
CA ASP A 162 8.97 1.16 5.72
C ASP A 162 7.45 1.29 5.94
N TYR A 163 6.73 2.02 5.07
CA TYR A 163 5.27 2.17 5.16
C TYR A 163 4.52 0.83 5.12
N HIS A 164 5.11 -0.20 4.51
CA HIS A 164 4.57 -1.55 4.55
C HIS A 164 4.39 -2.12 5.96
N THR A 165 5.11 -1.60 6.97
CA THR A 165 4.97 -1.97 8.38
C THR A 165 3.66 -1.48 9.02
N LEU A 166 2.93 -0.59 8.36
CA LEU A 166 1.57 -0.18 8.77
C LEU A 166 0.52 -1.25 8.46
N ALA A 167 0.78 -2.12 7.48
CA ALA A 167 -0.20 -3.08 7.00
C ALA A 167 -0.81 -3.98 8.09
N PRO A 168 -0.05 -4.52 9.06
CA PRO A 168 -0.62 -5.33 10.15
C PRO A 168 -1.62 -4.59 11.05
N TYR A 169 -1.58 -3.25 11.06
CA TYR A 169 -2.45 -2.40 11.89
C TYR A 169 -3.75 -2.01 11.18
N VAL A 170 -3.89 -2.34 9.89
CA VAL A 170 -5.15 -2.11 9.16
C VAL A 170 -6.15 -3.17 9.56
N ALA A 171 -7.22 -2.80 10.28
CA ALA A 171 -8.23 -3.77 10.68
C ALA A 171 -8.81 -4.51 9.45
N ALA A 172 -8.98 -5.84 9.53
CA ALA A 172 -9.43 -6.65 8.39
C ALA A 172 -10.75 -6.14 7.76
N LYS A 173 -11.67 -5.66 8.60
CA LYS A 173 -12.96 -5.04 8.19
C LYS A 173 -12.83 -3.68 7.49
N ALA A 174 -11.67 -3.03 7.63
CA ALA A 174 -11.36 -1.71 7.07
C ALA A 174 -10.43 -1.82 5.84
N ILE A 175 -10.02 -3.03 5.46
CA ILE A 175 -9.33 -3.26 4.20
C ILE A 175 -10.33 -3.01 3.07
N ASP A 176 -9.98 -2.09 2.16
CA ASP A 176 -10.84 -1.69 1.05
C ASP A 176 -11.22 -2.92 0.17
N PRO A 177 -12.49 -3.05 -0.25
CA PRO A 177 -12.92 -4.12 -1.14
C PRO A 177 -12.07 -4.27 -2.42
N GLU A 178 -11.51 -3.18 -2.94
CA GLU A 178 -10.63 -3.24 -4.11
C GLU A 178 -9.37 -4.07 -3.87
N VAL A 179 -8.84 -4.07 -2.63
CA VAL A 179 -7.72 -4.93 -2.28
C VAL A 179 -8.13 -6.39 -2.44
N ASN A 180 -9.34 -6.78 -2.01
CA ASN A 180 -9.87 -8.12 -2.24
C ASN A 180 -9.98 -8.42 -3.74
N ASP A 181 -10.55 -7.50 -4.53
CA ASP A 181 -10.69 -7.67 -5.99
C ASP A 181 -9.35 -7.89 -6.70
N VAL A 182 -8.27 -7.25 -6.22
CA VAL A 182 -6.91 -7.45 -6.75
C VAL A 182 -6.34 -8.79 -6.30
N LEU A 183 -6.53 -9.17 -5.04
CA LEU A 183 -6.06 -10.46 -4.52
C LEU A 183 -6.77 -11.63 -5.20
N ASP A 184 -8.07 -11.51 -5.50
CA ASP A 184 -8.86 -12.48 -6.26
C ASP A 184 -8.32 -12.65 -7.69
N GLU A 185 -7.92 -11.55 -8.33
CA GLU A 185 -7.31 -11.59 -9.67
C GLU A 185 -6.00 -12.37 -9.65
N ILE A 186 -5.15 -12.10 -8.66
CA ILE A 186 -3.86 -12.79 -8.47
C ILE A 186 -4.09 -14.29 -8.24
N GLU A 187 -5.06 -14.65 -7.40
CA GLU A 187 -5.38 -16.05 -7.16
C GLU A 187 -5.93 -16.74 -8.42
N ARG A 188 -6.81 -16.07 -9.17
CA ARG A 188 -7.37 -16.61 -10.41
C ARG A 188 -6.29 -16.91 -11.44
N VAL A 189 -5.34 -15.99 -11.62
CA VAL A 189 -4.22 -16.18 -12.56
C VAL A 189 -3.29 -17.29 -12.08
N SER A 190 -2.93 -17.29 -10.79
CA SER A 190 -2.10 -18.35 -10.16
C SER A 190 -2.70 -19.75 -10.32
N ARG A 191 -4.02 -19.90 -10.18
CA ARG A 191 -4.68 -21.21 -10.35
C ARG A 191 -4.67 -21.71 -11.79
N ARG A 192 -4.78 -20.81 -12.76
CA ARG A 192 -4.77 -21.16 -14.19
C ARG A 192 -3.38 -21.57 -14.66
N ASP A 193 -2.33 -20.99 -14.09
CA ASP A 193 -0.94 -21.32 -14.42
C ASP A 193 -0.51 -22.71 -13.90
N LYS A 194 -1.18 -23.21 -12.85
CA LYS A 194 -0.92 -24.55 -12.27
C LYS A 194 -1.63 -25.71 -13.00
N GLN A 195 -2.47 -25.43 -14.00
CA GLN A 195 -3.20 -26.43 -14.79
C GLN A 195 -2.47 -26.76 -16.09
#